data_AF-A0A2V6KUF8-F1
#
_entry.id   AF-A0A2V6KUF8-F1
#
_cell.length_a   1.000
_cell.length_b   1.000
_cell.length_c   1.000
_cell.angle_alpha   90.00
_cell.angle_beta   90.00
_cell.angle_gamma   90.00
#
_symmetry.space_group_name_H-M   'P 1'
#
loop_
_entity.id
_entity.type
_entity.pdbx_description
1 polymer ?
#
loop_
_entity_poly.entity_id
_entity_poly.type
_entity_poly.pdbx_seq_one_letter_code
_entity_poly.pdbx_strand_id
1 'polypeptide(L)'
;MRSFIALTVTFIGIAQTSAEQRSDKILIQGNAAGMQIGQIDATGTAHVEYSYNDRGRGDHITTTWKLDAAGVPTEYEGHGNDYMKAPIEERFEVKDGKARWKNRSEQGEQAITGEAFYIPANAPSEFSGVLARALLKAPDHKLSLLPAGEASIQESGKVSVDGASGKVELIQYRITGLGFTPQTIWLDHDGNTAASISGWFSVIPAQYEPAIPQLQAAQQAADNAWSGRLAHQLARVPKGDLVIRNARLFDPRDLSVKPGMSVLVRGDRVVRVALDADMKPSADAEIIDAHARFLMPGLWDNHQHFSDVEGALDLANGVTSSRDMANDTDNFLKRVARFDDAHFSRTCKFASPIDTAEQAIQDVDWYADHGYVQIKIYSSVKPELVPIIADRAHAHGLRVSGHVPAFMSARQFVEGGADEIQHLNFIELNFLFPEVKETRNRDRFIKVAEHAREFTPDKPEVREFIEFLKQHQTVLDSTVSIFEGLFCGDPAVVTPGLEVIVPRFPPQIRRVMLSGALEVPKGKEVAYHEAFPAM
;
A
#
# COMPACT_ATOMS: atom_id res chain seq x y z
N MET A 1 15.83 41.99 -78.71
CA MET A 1 14.84 41.58 -77.68
C MET A 1 14.83 40.07 -77.61
N ARG A 2 15.46 39.48 -76.58
CA ARG A 2 15.43 38.04 -76.30
C ARG A 2 14.74 37.86 -74.95
N SER A 3 13.58 37.21 -74.96
CA SER A 3 12.79 36.93 -73.76
C SER A 3 13.32 35.66 -73.08
N PHE A 4 13.73 35.77 -71.82
CA PHE A 4 13.96 34.63 -70.94
C PHE A 4 12.70 34.43 -70.08
N ILE A 5 12.08 33.26 -70.18
CA ILE A 5 11.02 32.81 -69.28
C ILE A 5 11.71 32.10 -68.12
N ALA A 6 11.63 32.67 -66.92
CA ALA A 6 12.08 32.04 -65.70
C ALA A 6 10.94 31.15 -65.16
N LEU A 7 11.19 29.84 -65.11
CA LEU A 7 10.29 28.86 -64.51
C LEU A 7 10.59 28.78 -63.01
N THR A 8 9.69 29.26 -62.16
CA THR A 8 9.81 29.16 -60.71
C THR A 8 9.24 27.82 -60.25
N VAL A 9 10.11 26.90 -59.83
CA VAL A 9 9.73 25.63 -59.19
C VAL A 9 9.51 25.89 -57.71
N THR A 10 8.25 25.83 -57.27
CA THR A 10 7.88 25.91 -55.84
C THR A 10 8.08 24.53 -55.21
N PHE A 11 9.10 24.38 -54.37
CA PHE A 11 9.24 23.22 -53.49
C PHE A 11 8.21 23.35 -52.36
N ILE A 12 7.20 22.48 -52.35
CA ILE A 12 6.33 22.28 -51.18
C ILE A 12 7.16 21.47 -50.18
N GLY A 13 7.68 22.15 -49.17
CA GLY A 13 8.29 21.48 -48.02
C GLY A 13 7.22 20.71 -47.26
N ILE A 14 7.34 19.38 -47.22
CA ILE A 14 6.59 18.56 -46.27
C ILE A 14 7.17 18.90 -44.89
N ALA A 15 6.44 19.70 -44.12
CA ALA A 15 6.75 19.89 -42.72
C ALA A 15 6.55 18.55 -42.01
N GLN A 16 7.65 17.87 -41.69
CA GLN A 16 7.63 16.83 -40.67
C GLN A 16 7.34 17.54 -39.35
N THR A 17 6.09 17.48 -38.89
CA THR A 17 5.76 17.77 -37.50
C THR A 17 6.55 16.78 -36.64
N SER A 18 7.63 17.24 -36.01
CA SER A 18 8.30 16.49 -34.96
C SER A 18 7.27 16.19 -33.88
N ALA A 19 7.05 14.91 -33.58
CA ALA A 19 6.23 14.51 -32.46
C ALA A 19 6.69 15.25 -31.20
N GLU A 20 5.77 15.94 -30.53
CA GLU A 20 6.11 16.70 -29.33
C GLU A 20 6.44 15.72 -28.20
N GLN A 21 7.69 15.76 -27.75
CA GLN A 21 8.18 14.95 -26.65
C GLN A 21 7.67 15.54 -25.34
N ARG A 22 6.95 14.73 -24.56
CA ARG A 22 6.48 15.07 -23.23
C ARG A 22 7.45 14.57 -22.17
N SER A 23 7.71 15.39 -21.16
CA SER A 23 8.55 15.04 -20.01
C SER A 23 7.84 15.40 -18.70
N ASP A 24 7.70 14.40 -17.83
CA ASP A 24 7.18 14.56 -16.47
C ASP A 24 8.27 14.24 -15.45
N LYS A 25 8.35 15.04 -14.38
CA LYS A 25 9.23 14.76 -13.24
C LYS A 25 8.62 13.72 -12.33
N ILE A 26 9.45 12.84 -11.81
CA ILE A 26 9.10 11.92 -10.72
C ILE A 26 9.70 12.46 -9.43
N LEU A 27 8.85 12.74 -8.45
CA LEU A 27 9.22 13.23 -7.13
C LEU A 27 8.87 12.22 -6.05
N ILE A 28 9.79 12.01 -5.11
CA ILE A 28 9.60 11.20 -3.91
C ILE A 28 9.80 12.07 -2.68
N GLN A 29 8.75 12.21 -1.87
CA GLN A 29 8.70 13.15 -0.76
C GLN A 29 9.09 14.59 -1.18
N GLY A 30 8.67 15.00 -2.38
CA GLY A 30 9.00 16.30 -2.97
C GLY A 30 10.41 16.41 -3.59
N ASN A 31 11.27 15.39 -3.44
CA ASN A 31 12.62 15.40 -4.02
C ASN A 31 12.62 14.75 -5.40
N ALA A 32 13.37 15.33 -6.34
CA ALA A 32 13.56 14.73 -7.66
C ALA A 32 14.20 13.34 -7.53
N ALA A 33 13.51 12.34 -8.07
CA ALA A 33 13.92 10.93 -7.98
C ALA A 33 14.01 10.26 -9.36
N GLY A 34 13.45 10.87 -10.40
CA GLY A 34 13.40 10.28 -11.73
C GLY A 34 12.59 11.10 -12.72
N MET A 35 12.29 10.51 -13.87
CA MET A 35 11.46 11.12 -14.91
C MET A 35 10.64 10.08 -15.67
N GLN A 36 9.59 10.57 -16.32
CA GLN A 36 8.86 9.89 -17.39
C GLN A 36 9.00 10.71 -18.66
N ILE A 37 9.42 10.07 -19.75
CA ILE A 37 9.57 10.70 -21.06
C ILE A 37 8.70 9.94 -22.04
N GLY A 38 7.80 10.64 -22.73
CA GLY A 38 6.89 10.04 -23.70
C GLY A 38 6.88 10.76 -25.04
N GLN A 39 6.68 10.01 -26.12
CA GLN A 39 6.44 10.54 -27.46
C GLN A 39 5.53 9.60 -28.24
N ILE A 40 4.76 10.14 -29.18
CA ILE A 40 3.96 9.35 -30.12
C ILE A 40 4.57 9.51 -31.50
N ASP A 41 5.01 8.43 -32.12
CA ASP A 41 5.61 8.49 -33.44
C ASP A 41 4.56 8.71 -34.56
N ALA A 42 5.05 8.90 -35.79
CA ALA A 42 4.19 9.13 -36.95
C ALA A 42 3.24 7.96 -37.29
N THR A 43 3.45 6.78 -36.71
CA THR A 43 2.58 5.60 -36.88
C THR A 43 1.47 5.54 -35.83
N GLY A 44 1.48 6.47 -34.86
CA GLY A 44 0.58 6.45 -33.71
C GLY A 44 1.04 5.53 -32.58
N THR A 45 2.27 5.00 -32.66
CA THR A 45 2.84 4.19 -31.58
C THR A 45 3.42 5.11 -30.51
N ALA A 46 2.96 4.94 -29.28
CA ALA A 46 3.54 5.63 -28.13
C ALA A 46 4.82 4.93 -27.69
N HIS A 47 5.83 5.71 -27.32
CA HIS A 47 7.10 5.26 -26.74
C HIS A 47 7.30 6.00 -25.42
N VAL A 48 7.37 5.28 -24.31
CA VAL A 48 7.53 5.87 -22.98
C VAL A 48 8.63 5.19 -22.20
N GLU A 49 9.58 5.99 -21.71
CA GLU A 49 10.58 5.61 -20.72
C GLU A 49 10.17 6.17 -19.35
N TYR A 50 10.18 5.32 -18.33
CA TYR A 50 9.78 5.64 -16.97
C TYR A 50 10.83 5.10 -16.00
N SER A 51 11.51 5.98 -15.28
CA SER A 51 12.66 5.59 -14.46
C SER A 51 12.83 6.46 -13.23
N TYR A 52 13.00 5.84 -12.06
CA TYR A 52 13.30 6.53 -10.80
C TYR A 52 14.16 5.72 -9.83
N ASN A 53 14.70 6.39 -8.82
CA ASN A 53 15.48 5.78 -7.74
C ASN A 53 14.92 6.16 -6.35
N ASP A 54 14.63 5.16 -5.53
CA ASP A 54 14.35 5.29 -4.10
C ASP A 54 15.36 4.45 -3.31
N ARG A 55 16.47 5.07 -2.91
CA ARG A 55 17.50 4.46 -2.04
C ARG A 55 17.99 3.11 -2.59
N GLY A 56 18.27 3.06 -3.89
CA GLY A 56 18.74 1.85 -4.59
C GLY A 56 17.63 0.93 -5.13
N ARG A 57 16.36 1.30 -4.93
CA ARG A 57 15.15 0.65 -5.50
C ARG A 57 14.52 1.56 -6.55
N GLY A 58 13.47 1.10 -7.23
CA GLY A 58 12.70 1.90 -8.18
C GLY A 58 12.66 1.29 -9.56
N ASP A 59 11.64 1.64 -10.35
CA ASP A 59 11.46 1.08 -11.67
C ASP A 59 12.42 1.72 -12.67
N HIS A 60 12.79 0.97 -13.70
CA HIS A 60 13.31 1.49 -14.97
C HIS A 60 12.68 0.68 -16.09
N ILE A 61 11.72 1.26 -16.79
CA ILE A 61 10.87 0.56 -17.75
C ILE A 61 10.80 1.38 -19.03
N THR A 62 11.01 0.73 -20.16
CA THR A 62 10.74 1.27 -21.49
C THR A 62 9.57 0.51 -22.09
N THR A 63 8.61 1.24 -22.62
CA THR A 63 7.34 0.70 -23.08
C THR A 63 6.93 1.27 -24.42
N THR A 64 6.22 0.46 -25.19
CA THR A 64 5.54 0.88 -26.41
C THR A 64 4.10 0.41 -26.39
N TRP A 65 3.19 1.18 -26.99
CA TRP A 65 1.81 0.73 -27.17
C TRP A 65 1.13 1.41 -28.36
N LYS A 66 0.08 0.75 -28.86
CA LYS A 66 -0.85 1.31 -29.85
C LYS A 66 -2.26 1.26 -29.29
N LEU A 67 -3.04 2.28 -29.63
CA LEU A 67 -4.44 2.39 -29.26
C LEU A 67 -5.32 2.35 -30.51
N ASP A 68 -6.53 1.85 -30.37
CA ASP A 68 -7.56 2.00 -31.39
C ASP A 68 -8.33 3.33 -31.27
N ALA A 69 -9.43 3.46 -32.02
CA ALA A 69 -10.27 4.65 -32.02
C ALA A 69 -11.01 4.88 -30.69
N ALA A 70 -11.34 3.81 -29.95
CA ALA A 70 -11.92 3.91 -28.61
C ALA A 70 -10.86 4.34 -27.57
N GLY A 71 -9.58 4.24 -27.91
CA GLY A 71 -8.47 4.58 -27.04
C GLY A 71 -8.05 3.41 -26.15
N VAL A 72 -8.50 2.19 -26.44
CA VAL A 72 -8.05 0.99 -25.74
C VAL A 72 -6.80 0.41 -26.42
N PRO A 73 -5.88 -0.24 -25.68
CA PRO A 73 -4.67 -0.80 -26.26
C PRO A 73 -4.98 -1.98 -27.19
N THR A 74 -4.32 -1.99 -28.35
CA THR A 74 -4.29 -3.13 -29.27
C THR A 74 -2.95 -3.86 -29.25
N GLU A 75 -1.89 -3.15 -28.86
CA GLU A 75 -0.53 -3.66 -28.67
C GLU A 75 0.07 -2.98 -27.43
N TYR A 76 0.83 -3.73 -26.64
CA TYR A 76 1.66 -3.21 -25.56
C TYR A 76 2.91 -4.07 -25.42
N GLU A 77 4.08 -3.45 -25.33
CA GLU A 77 5.33 -4.11 -24.95
C GLU A 77 6.01 -3.30 -23.84
N GLY A 78 6.56 -3.99 -22.84
CA GLY A 78 7.31 -3.38 -21.74
C GLY A 78 8.53 -4.20 -21.40
N HIS A 79 9.67 -3.54 -21.17
CA HIS A 79 10.90 -4.17 -20.76
C HIS A 79 11.67 -3.30 -19.75
N GLY A 80 12.47 -3.93 -18.88
CA GLY A 80 13.30 -3.21 -17.91
C GLY A 80 13.42 -3.93 -16.58
N ASN A 81 13.25 -3.20 -15.48
CA ASN A 81 13.25 -3.76 -14.12
C ASN A 81 12.22 -3.09 -13.21
N ASP A 82 11.69 -3.88 -12.28
CA ASP A 82 10.73 -3.45 -11.26
C ASP A 82 11.42 -2.72 -10.09
N TYR A 83 10.61 -2.30 -9.12
CA TYR A 83 11.03 -1.61 -7.92
C TYR A 83 12.15 -2.35 -7.16
N MET A 84 12.12 -3.68 -7.14
CA MET A 84 13.11 -4.53 -6.47
C MET A 84 14.29 -4.93 -7.38
N LYS A 85 14.35 -4.37 -8.59
CA LYS A 85 15.35 -4.58 -9.63
C LYS A 85 15.28 -5.92 -10.34
N ALA A 86 14.18 -6.65 -10.19
CA ALA A 86 13.98 -7.87 -10.95
C ALA A 86 13.59 -7.53 -12.41
N PRO A 87 14.02 -8.32 -13.40
CA PRO A 87 13.77 -8.03 -14.80
C PRO A 87 12.27 -8.12 -15.14
N ILE A 88 11.81 -7.18 -15.97
CA ILE A 88 10.46 -7.13 -16.53
C ILE A 88 10.54 -7.41 -18.03
N GLU A 89 9.70 -8.32 -18.50
CA GLU A 89 9.29 -8.43 -19.90
C GLU A 89 7.78 -8.66 -19.93
N GLU A 90 7.05 -7.81 -20.64
CA GLU A 90 5.59 -7.88 -20.76
C GLU A 90 5.16 -7.60 -22.19
N ARG A 91 4.21 -8.39 -22.70
CA ARG A 91 3.63 -8.24 -24.04
C ARG A 91 2.13 -8.44 -24.00
N PHE A 92 1.42 -7.67 -24.81
CA PHE A 92 0.01 -7.82 -25.09
C PHE A 92 -0.28 -7.48 -26.55
N GLU A 93 -1.17 -8.26 -27.16
CA GLU A 93 -1.66 -8.02 -28.51
C GLU A 93 -3.14 -8.40 -28.66
N VAL A 94 -3.85 -7.68 -29.51
CA VAL A 94 -5.17 -8.05 -30.02
C VAL A 94 -5.04 -8.41 -31.49
N LYS A 95 -5.36 -9.66 -31.83
CA LYS A 95 -5.34 -10.15 -33.20
C LYS A 95 -6.54 -11.04 -33.47
N ASP A 96 -7.22 -10.81 -34.60
CA ASP A 96 -8.37 -11.60 -35.04
C ASP A 96 -9.48 -11.71 -33.95
N GLY A 97 -9.75 -10.62 -33.23
CA GLY A 97 -10.75 -10.58 -32.14
C GLY A 97 -10.34 -11.32 -30.86
N LYS A 98 -9.05 -11.63 -30.71
CA LYS A 98 -8.50 -12.34 -29.55
C LYS A 98 -7.36 -11.55 -28.92
N ALA A 99 -7.51 -11.27 -27.64
CA ALA A 99 -6.47 -10.70 -26.79
C ALA A 99 -5.52 -11.81 -26.31
N ARG A 100 -4.22 -11.54 -26.30
CA ARG A 100 -3.17 -12.40 -25.75
C ARG A 100 -2.22 -11.56 -24.91
N TRP A 101 -1.81 -12.07 -23.76
CA TRP A 101 -0.81 -11.40 -22.93
C TRP A 101 0.14 -12.40 -22.29
N LYS A 102 1.34 -11.90 -21.99
CA LYS A 102 2.36 -12.61 -21.23
C LYS A 102 3.22 -11.61 -20.48
N ASN A 103 3.42 -11.85 -19.20
CA ASN A 103 4.39 -11.16 -18.36
C ASN A 103 5.12 -12.18 -17.47
N ARG A 104 5.96 -11.70 -16.54
CA ARG A 104 6.73 -12.54 -15.61
C ARG A 104 5.83 -13.44 -14.75
N SER A 105 4.66 -12.96 -14.38
CA SER A 105 3.80 -13.58 -13.36
C SER A 105 2.66 -14.40 -13.96
N GLU A 106 2.21 -14.08 -15.17
CA GLU A 106 1.08 -14.73 -15.82
C GLU A 106 1.12 -14.65 -17.36
N GLN A 107 0.38 -15.55 -17.99
CA GLN A 107 0.09 -15.51 -19.43
C GLN A 107 -1.35 -15.95 -19.67
N GLY A 108 -1.96 -15.45 -20.72
CA GLY A 108 -3.35 -15.78 -21.04
C GLY A 108 -3.80 -15.34 -22.42
N GLU A 109 -4.97 -15.83 -22.79
CA GLU A 109 -5.65 -15.46 -24.02
C GLU A 109 -7.17 -15.42 -23.80
N GLN A 110 -7.85 -14.48 -24.44
CA GLN A 110 -9.29 -14.30 -24.30
C GLN A 110 -9.89 -13.75 -25.60
N ALA A 111 -11.02 -14.32 -26.04
CA ALA A 111 -11.81 -13.73 -27.10
C ALA A 111 -12.52 -12.47 -26.59
N ILE A 112 -12.45 -11.38 -27.35
CA ILE A 112 -13.10 -10.11 -27.01
C ILE A 112 -14.29 -9.88 -27.94
N THR A 113 -15.42 -9.46 -27.37
CA THR A 113 -16.67 -9.21 -28.11
C THR A 113 -17.04 -7.73 -28.19
N GLY A 114 -16.23 -6.87 -27.58
CA GLY A 114 -16.36 -5.42 -27.55
C GLY A 114 -15.10 -4.79 -26.98
N GLU A 115 -15.17 -3.51 -26.63
CA GLU A 115 -14.04 -2.76 -26.07
C GLU A 115 -13.59 -3.33 -24.72
N ALA A 116 -12.29 -3.59 -24.61
CA ALA A 116 -11.68 -4.08 -23.38
C ALA A 116 -10.29 -3.47 -23.20
N PHE A 117 -10.01 -2.95 -22.01
CA PHE A 117 -8.76 -2.29 -21.71
C PHE A 117 -7.78 -3.26 -21.04
N TYR A 118 -6.65 -3.53 -21.69
CA TYR A 118 -5.56 -4.28 -21.07
C TYR A 118 -4.84 -3.44 -20.02
N ILE A 119 -4.74 -3.95 -18.81
CA ILE A 119 -3.96 -3.32 -17.75
C ILE A 119 -2.65 -4.10 -17.61
N PRO A 120 -1.49 -3.50 -17.95
CA PRO A 120 -0.19 -4.14 -17.75
C PRO A 120 0.13 -4.39 -16.28
N ALA A 121 0.98 -5.38 -16.00
CA ALA A 121 1.47 -5.64 -14.65
C ALA A 121 2.43 -4.53 -14.16
N ASN A 122 3.26 -4.00 -15.07
CA ASN A 122 4.21 -2.93 -14.77
C ASN A 122 4.09 -1.80 -15.79
N ALA A 123 3.08 -0.95 -15.63
CA ALA A 123 2.85 0.18 -16.53
C ALA A 123 3.55 1.47 -16.06
N PRO A 124 4.02 2.33 -16.98
CA PRO A 124 4.43 3.69 -16.63
C PRO A 124 3.22 4.49 -16.14
N SER A 125 3.44 5.54 -15.36
CA SER A 125 2.35 6.36 -14.79
C SER A 125 1.43 6.97 -15.85
N GLU A 126 1.91 7.28 -17.05
CA GLU A 126 1.08 7.80 -18.16
C GLU A 126 -0.03 6.83 -18.56
N PHE A 127 0.16 5.51 -18.37
CA PHE A 127 -0.82 4.52 -18.78
C PHE A 127 -2.14 4.62 -17.99
N SER A 128 -2.10 5.15 -16.76
CA SER A 128 -3.31 5.50 -16.00
C SER A 128 -4.08 6.65 -16.66
N GLY A 129 -3.39 7.61 -17.28
CA GLY A 129 -4.02 8.66 -18.08
C GLY A 129 -4.62 8.14 -19.38
N VAL A 130 -3.97 7.15 -20.01
CA VAL A 130 -4.53 6.44 -21.17
C VAL A 130 -5.84 5.75 -20.79
N LEU A 131 -5.87 5.01 -19.68
CA LEU A 131 -7.09 4.41 -19.15
C LEU A 131 -8.17 5.45 -18.85
N ALA A 132 -7.81 6.58 -18.24
CA ALA A 132 -8.75 7.65 -17.92
C ALA A 132 -9.45 8.19 -19.17
N ARG A 133 -8.67 8.48 -20.22
CA ARG A 133 -9.21 8.94 -21.51
C ARG A 133 -10.09 7.89 -22.19
N ALA A 134 -9.71 6.61 -22.12
CA ALA A 134 -10.52 5.52 -22.68
C ALA A 134 -11.85 5.40 -21.92
N LEU A 135 -11.83 5.45 -20.59
CA LEU A 135 -13.03 5.41 -19.75
C LEU A 135 -13.96 6.59 -20.02
N LEU A 136 -13.44 7.81 -20.19
CA LEU A 136 -14.26 8.99 -20.52
C LEU A 136 -14.93 8.92 -21.90
N LYS A 137 -14.34 8.18 -22.85
CA LYS A 137 -14.94 7.92 -24.16
C LYS A 137 -15.98 6.80 -24.12
N ALA A 138 -15.86 5.88 -23.16
CA ALA A 138 -16.69 4.69 -23.10
C ALA A 138 -18.12 5.00 -22.65
N PRO A 139 -19.13 4.25 -23.14
CA PRO A 139 -20.49 4.34 -22.64
C PRO A 139 -20.54 4.19 -21.12
N ASP A 140 -21.35 5.02 -20.46
CA ASP A 140 -21.52 5.05 -19.00
C ASP A 140 -20.22 5.21 -18.20
N HIS A 141 -19.15 5.69 -18.84
CA HIS A 141 -17.82 5.84 -18.25
C HIS A 141 -17.24 4.53 -17.70
N LYS A 142 -17.50 3.42 -18.39
CA LYS A 142 -17.14 2.06 -17.96
C LYS A 142 -16.47 1.25 -19.06
N LEU A 143 -15.47 0.45 -18.69
CA LEU A 143 -14.78 -0.47 -19.60
C LEU A 143 -14.52 -1.81 -18.94
N SER A 144 -14.73 -2.89 -19.70
CA SER A 144 -14.22 -4.21 -19.34
C SER A 144 -12.69 -4.17 -19.31
N LEU A 145 -12.10 -4.89 -18.36
CA LEU A 145 -10.65 -4.98 -18.20
C LEU A 145 -10.15 -6.35 -18.62
N LEU A 146 -8.94 -6.38 -19.18
CA LEU A 146 -8.17 -7.60 -19.38
C LEU A 146 -7.04 -7.63 -18.34
N PRO A 147 -6.83 -8.78 -17.67
CA PRO A 147 -7.43 -10.10 -17.94
C PRO A 147 -8.83 -10.33 -17.36
N ALA A 148 -9.29 -9.49 -16.42
CA ALA A 148 -10.64 -9.57 -15.86
C ALA A 148 -11.01 -8.27 -15.12
N GLY A 149 -12.31 -8.05 -14.96
CA GLY A 149 -12.88 -6.94 -14.18
C GLY A 149 -13.53 -5.87 -15.05
N GLU A 150 -13.97 -4.80 -14.40
CA GLU A 150 -14.53 -3.60 -15.03
C GLU A 150 -13.93 -2.40 -14.29
N ALA A 151 -13.51 -1.37 -15.03
CA ALA A 151 -13.18 -0.07 -14.46
C ALA A 151 -14.27 0.95 -14.75
N SER A 152 -14.43 1.92 -13.86
CA SER A 152 -15.26 3.09 -14.10
C SER A 152 -14.56 4.37 -13.66
N ILE A 153 -14.89 5.50 -14.29
CA ILE A 153 -14.33 6.81 -13.95
C ILE A 153 -15.40 7.80 -13.51
N GLN A 154 -15.07 8.62 -12.51
CA GLN A 154 -15.92 9.70 -12.02
C GLN A 154 -15.10 10.97 -11.78
N GLU A 155 -15.62 12.13 -12.20
CA GLU A 155 -15.07 13.44 -11.81
C GLU A 155 -15.27 13.64 -10.30
N SER A 156 -14.21 14.05 -9.60
CA SER A 156 -14.22 14.25 -8.14
C SER A 156 -13.86 15.66 -7.69
N GLY A 157 -13.46 16.54 -8.61
CA GLY A 157 -13.12 17.93 -8.30
C GLY A 157 -12.38 18.64 -9.42
N LYS A 158 -12.16 19.94 -9.24
CA LYS A 158 -11.44 20.81 -10.18
C LYS A 158 -10.55 21.78 -9.43
N VAL A 159 -9.38 22.08 -9.98
CA VAL A 159 -8.41 23.00 -9.40
C VAL A 159 -7.85 23.90 -10.49
N SER A 160 -7.88 25.21 -10.27
CA SER A 160 -7.21 26.18 -11.15
C SER A 160 -5.76 26.38 -10.68
N VAL A 161 -4.81 26.10 -11.57
CA VAL A 161 -3.37 26.21 -11.33
C VAL A 161 -2.73 27.19 -12.32
N ASP A 162 -1.52 27.66 -12.02
CA ASP A 162 -0.74 28.43 -12.98
C ASP A 162 -0.07 27.48 -14.00
N GLY A 163 -0.36 27.70 -15.28
CA GLY A 163 0.32 27.05 -16.41
C GLY A 163 1.24 28.03 -17.15
N ALA A 164 1.94 27.54 -18.18
CA ALA A 164 2.95 28.31 -18.91
C ALA A 164 2.40 29.59 -19.59
N SER A 165 1.11 29.62 -19.94
CA SER A 165 0.47 30.73 -20.67
C SER A 165 -0.72 31.35 -19.93
N GLY A 166 -0.89 31.05 -18.64
CA GLY A 166 -1.99 31.54 -17.83
C GLY A 166 -2.59 30.47 -16.91
N LYS A 167 -3.73 30.78 -16.30
CA LYS A 167 -4.44 29.81 -15.45
C LYS A 167 -4.98 28.65 -16.28
N VAL A 168 -4.77 27.42 -15.81
CA VAL A 168 -5.29 26.19 -16.40
C VAL A 168 -6.17 25.50 -15.37
N GLU A 169 -7.33 24.99 -15.80
CA GLU A 169 -8.17 24.13 -14.96
C GLU A 169 -7.72 22.68 -15.10
N LEU A 170 -7.37 22.06 -13.98
CA LEU A 170 -7.09 20.63 -13.88
C LEU A 170 -8.30 19.95 -13.24
N ILE A 171 -8.73 18.85 -13.83
CA ILE A 171 -9.89 18.08 -13.41
C ILE A 171 -9.41 16.80 -12.72
N GLN A 172 -9.85 16.60 -11.49
CA GLN A 172 -9.60 15.39 -10.71
C GLN A 172 -10.60 14.32 -11.12
N TYR A 173 -10.07 13.15 -11.49
CA TYR A 173 -10.87 11.96 -11.72
C TYR A 173 -10.47 10.83 -10.79
N ARG A 174 -11.46 9.99 -10.48
CA ARG A 174 -11.30 8.75 -9.74
C ARG A 174 -11.66 7.56 -10.61
N ILE A 175 -10.73 6.63 -10.70
CA ILE A 175 -10.92 5.35 -11.38
C ILE A 175 -11.16 4.28 -10.32
N THR A 176 -12.28 3.57 -10.41
CA THR A 176 -12.61 2.42 -9.55
C THR A 176 -12.54 1.12 -10.34
N GLY A 177 -12.43 -0.01 -9.65
CA GLY A 177 -12.37 -1.35 -10.28
C GLY A 177 -10.96 -1.94 -10.43
N LEU A 178 -9.92 -1.16 -10.11
CA LEU A 178 -8.52 -1.59 -10.19
C LEU A 178 -7.99 -2.21 -8.88
N GLY A 179 -8.63 -1.94 -7.74
CA GLY A 179 -8.21 -2.40 -6.43
C GLY A 179 -9.24 -2.11 -5.36
N PHE A 180 -8.81 -2.08 -4.09
CA PHE A 180 -9.71 -1.81 -2.95
C PHE A 180 -10.06 -0.33 -2.80
N THR A 181 -9.28 0.56 -3.42
CA THR A 181 -9.48 2.01 -3.38
C THR A 181 -9.55 2.60 -4.78
N PRO A 182 -10.25 3.73 -4.96
CA PRO A 182 -10.18 4.49 -6.19
C PRO A 182 -8.74 5.01 -6.43
N GLN A 183 -8.26 4.92 -7.67
CA GLN A 183 -7.04 5.60 -8.10
C GLN A 183 -7.38 7.00 -8.60
N THR A 184 -6.60 8.00 -8.20
CA THR A 184 -6.80 9.39 -8.63
C THR A 184 -5.87 9.72 -9.80
N ILE A 185 -6.40 10.47 -10.77
CA ILE A 185 -5.62 11.07 -11.86
C ILE A 185 -6.13 12.48 -12.15
N TRP A 186 -5.23 13.40 -12.47
CA TRP A 186 -5.58 14.74 -12.94
C TRP A 186 -5.43 14.83 -14.45
N LEU A 187 -6.45 15.34 -15.12
CA LEU A 187 -6.40 15.67 -16.54
C LEU A 187 -6.55 17.18 -16.73
N ASP A 188 -5.96 17.71 -17.80
CA ASP A 188 -6.27 19.07 -18.25
C ASP A 188 -7.56 19.10 -19.09
N HIS A 189 -7.94 20.28 -19.57
CA HIS A 189 -9.15 20.46 -20.38
C HIS A 189 -9.15 19.72 -21.73
N ASP A 190 -7.97 19.38 -22.25
CA ASP A 190 -7.79 18.62 -23.49
C ASP A 190 -7.79 17.10 -23.24
N GLY A 191 -7.88 16.69 -21.96
CA GLY A 191 -7.82 15.29 -21.53
C GLY A 191 -6.39 14.75 -21.41
N ASN A 192 -5.36 15.58 -21.55
CA ASN A 192 -3.98 15.14 -21.33
C ASN A 192 -3.76 14.89 -19.85
N THR A 193 -2.92 13.92 -19.53
CA THR A 193 -2.55 13.63 -18.15
C THR A 193 -1.81 14.82 -17.56
N ALA A 194 -2.40 15.51 -16.58
CA ALA A 194 -1.78 16.67 -15.94
C ALA A 194 -0.97 16.28 -14.70
N ALA A 195 -1.42 15.28 -13.93
CA ALA A 195 -0.67 14.80 -12.77
C ALA A 195 -1.17 13.43 -12.28
N SER A 196 -0.25 12.63 -11.72
CA SER A 196 -0.53 11.47 -10.88
C SER A 196 0.22 11.68 -9.56
N ILE A 197 -0.49 11.95 -8.46
CA ILE A 197 0.14 12.37 -7.20
C ILE A 197 -0.44 11.65 -5.98
N SER A 198 0.43 11.47 -4.99
CA SER A 198 0.13 10.92 -3.66
C SER A 198 0.95 11.66 -2.59
N GLY A 199 0.80 11.30 -1.33
CA GLY A 199 1.63 11.85 -0.24
C GLY A 199 3.11 11.45 -0.33
N TRP A 200 3.44 10.36 -1.02
CA TRP A 200 4.80 9.83 -1.14
C TRP A 200 5.42 10.08 -2.52
N PHE A 201 4.64 9.91 -3.58
CA PHE A 201 5.10 9.82 -4.97
C PHE A 201 4.29 10.76 -5.87
N SER A 202 4.94 11.47 -6.79
CA SER A 202 4.28 12.34 -7.77
C SER A 202 4.94 12.22 -9.15
N VAL A 203 4.12 12.10 -10.20
CA VAL A 203 4.52 12.20 -11.61
C VAL A 203 3.78 13.38 -12.22
N ILE A 204 4.51 14.41 -12.61
CA ILE A 204 3.92 15.70 -12.97
C ILE A 204 4.79 16.47 -13.97
N PRO A 205 4.21 17.12 -15.00
CA PRO A 205 4.93 18.06 -15.86
C PRO A 205 5.56 19.19 -15.04
N ALA A 206 6.74 19.66 -15.46
CA ALA A 206 7.48 20.70 -14.74
C ALA A 206 6.67 21.99 -14.51
N GLN A 207 5.76 22.34 -15.43
CA GLN A 207 4.92 23.53 -15.30
C GLN A 207 3.90 23.44 -14.15
N TYR A 208 3.49 22.24 -13.74
CA TYR A 208 2.49 22.05 -12.68
C TYR A 208 3.11 21.65 -11.34
N GLU A 209 4.42 21.43 -11.26
CA GLU A 209 5.13 21.08 -10.03
C GLU A 209 4.83 22.03 -8.84
N PRO A 210 4.78 23.37 -9.02
CA PRO A 210 4.43 24.27 -7.91
C PRO A 210 3.01 24.07 -7.36
N ALA A 211 2.11 23.44 -8.13
CA ALA A 211 0.73 23.20 -7.76
C ALA A 211 0.53 21.93 -6.94
N ILE A 212 1.57 21.09 -6.72
CA ILE A 212 1.45 19.84 -5.96
C ILE A 212 0.73 20.02 -4.62
N PRO A 213 1.07 21.01 -3.75
CA PRO A 213 0.36 21.16 -2.48
C PRO A 213 -1.14 21.46 -2.66
N GLN A 214 -1.50 22.26 -3.67
CA GLN A 214 -2.89 22.58 -3.98
C GLN A 214 -3.65 21.36 -4.49
N LEU A 215 -3.03 20.57 -5.38
CA LEU A 215 -3.61 19.33 -5.89
C LEU A 215 -3.75 18.28 -4.79
N GLN A 216 -2.73 18.08 -3.94
CA GLN A 216 -2.80 17.17 -2.80
C GLN A 216 -3.91 17.56 -1.81
N ALA A 217 -4.06 18.86 -1.52
CA ALA A 217 -5.14 19.35 -0.67
C ALA A 217 -6.53 19.06 -1.27
N ALA A 218 -6.69 19.26 -2.58
CA ALA A 218 -7.93 18.94 -3.29
C ALA A 218 -8.22 17.43 -3.29
N GLN A 219 -7.21 16.59 -3.53
CA GLN A 219 -7.36 15.13 -3.43
C GLN A 219 -7.82 14.72 -2.03
N GLN A 220 -7.14 15.20 -0.99
CA GLN A 220 -7.49 14.85 0.39
C GLN A 220 -8.90 15.32 0.75
N ALA A 221 -9.31 16.51 0.30
CA ALA A 221 -10.67 17.00 0.52
C ALA A 221 -11.72 16.11 -0.15
N ALA A 222 -11.48 15.72 -1.40
CA ALA A 222 -12.35 14.78 -2.10
C ALA A 222 -12.37 13.41 -1.39
N ASP A 223 -11.22 12.90 -0.95
CA ASP A 223 -11.06 11.57 -0.33
C ASP A 223 -11.78 11.54 1.02
N ASN A 224 -11.61 12.58 1.83
CA ASN A 224 -12.36 12.77 3.07
C ASN A 224 -13.87 12.77 2.84
N ALA A 225 -14.35 13.48 1.80
CA ALA A 225 -15.77 13.53 1.48
C ALA A 225 -16.31 12.17 1.02
N TRP A 226 -15.51 11.39 0.30
CA TRP A 226 -15.89 10.05 -0.15
C TRP A 226 -15.91 9.05 1.00
N SER A 227 -14.85 8.96 1.80
CA SER A 227 -14.78 8.07 2.95
C SER A 227 -15.84 8.44 4.00
N GLY A 228 -16.13 9.73 4.23
CA GLY A 228 -17.20 10.16 5.13
C GLY A 228 -18.58 9.70 4.66
N ARG A 229 -18.87 9.77 3.36
CA ARG A 229 -20.12 9.20 2.81
C ARG A 229 -20.19 7.69 3.00
N LEU A 230 -19.09 6.99 2.75
CA LEU A 230 -19.02 5.54 2.91
C LEU A 230 -19.24 5.13 4.38
N ALA A 231 -18.58 5.82 5.31
CA ALA A 231 -18.75 5.61 6.74
C ALA A 231 -20.23 5.78 7.16
N HIS A 232 -20.87 6.88 6.77
CA HIS A 232 -22.29 7.10 7.10
C HIS A 232 -23.24 6.10 6.43
N GLN A 233 -22.95 5.67 5.20
CA GLN A 233 -23.81 4.72 4.47
C GLN A 233 -23.69 3.29 4.99
N LEU A 234 -22.50 2.89 5.43
CA LEU A 234 -22.23 1.52 5.88
C LEU A 234 -22.39 1.34 7.40
N ALA A 235 -22.25 2.40 8.19
CA ALA A 235 -22.38 2.32 9.64
C ALA A 235 -23.81 1.95 10.05
N ARG A 236 -23.92 0.99 10.96
CA ARG A 236 -25.17 0.64 11.65
C ARG A 236 -24.96 0.78 13.14
N VAL A 237 -25.68 1.74 13.73
CA VAL A 237 -25.74 1.90 15.18
C VAL A 237 -27.06 1.31 15.67
N PRO A 238 -27.05 0.29 16.55
CA PRO A 238 -28.27 -0.23 17.16
C PRO A 238 -29.04 0.89 17.87
N LYS A 239 -30.35 0.96 17.65
CA LYS A 239 -31.22 2.01 18.25
C LYS A 239 -31.57 1.75 19.72
N GLY A 240 -31.17 0.61 20.25
CA GLY A 240 -31.46 0.14 21.60
C GLY A 240 -30.59 -1.06 21.95
N ASP A 241 -31.07 -1.92 22.84
CA ASP A 241 -30.42 -3.17 23.19
C ASP A 241 -30.24 -4.06 21.94
N LEU A 242 -29.07 -4.65 21.75
CA LEU A 242 -28.77 -5.60 20.68
C LEU A 242 -28.57 -7.00 21.28
N VAL A 243 -29.34 -7.98 20.80
CA VAL A 243 -29.18 -9.38 21.18
C VAL A 243 -28.70 -10.20 20.00
N ILE A 244 -27.49 -10.75 20.11
CA ILE A 244 -26.97 -11.78 19.21
C ILE A 244 -27.33 -13.13 19.82
N ARG A 245 -28.22 -13.87 19.18
CA ARG A 245 -28.85 -15.07 19.76
C ARG A 245 -28.46 -16.35 19.03
N ASN A 246 -28.65 -17.49 19.67
CA ASN A 246 -28.38 -18.83 19.13
C ASN A 246 -26.99 -19.00 18.47
N ALA A 247 -25.94 -18.51 19.13
CA ALA A 247 -24.56 -18.62 18.67
C ALA A 247 -23.82 -19.83 19.25
N ARG A 248 -22.74 -20.25 18.57
CA ARG A 248 -21.64 -21.02 19.15
C ARG A 248 -20.60 -20.05 19.69
N LEU A 249 -20.65 -19.76 20.98
CA LEU A 249 -19.81 -18.74 21.63
C LEU A 249 -18.43 -19.32 21.97
N PHE A 250 -17.39 -18.66 21.48
CA PHE A 250 -15.99 -18.93 21.82
C PHE A 250 -15.53 -18.10 23.02
N ASP A 251 -14.86 -18.75 23.96
CA ASP A 251 -14.20 -18.10 25.08
C ASP A 251 -12.68 -18.27 24.97
N PRO A 252 -11.92 -17.19 24.69
CA PRO A 252 -10.47 -17.29 24.50
C PRO A 252 -9.71 -17.62 25.80
N ARG A 253 -10.35 -17.51 26.97
CA ARG A 253 -9.69 -17.77 28.27
C ARG A 253 -9.46 -19.26 28.51
N ASP A 254 -10.37 -20.10 28.03
CA ASP A 254 -10.32 -21.56 28.18
C ASP A 254 -10.39 -22.32 26.85
N LEU A 255 -10.42 -21.60 25.73
CA LEU A 255 -10.53 -22.10 24.37
C LEU A 255 -11.80 -22.92 24.09
N SER A 256 -12.84 -22.78 24.93
CA SER A 256 -14.09 -23.52 24.79
C SER A 256 -15.04 -22.90 23.76
N VAL A 257 -15.91 -23.73 23.21
CA VAL A 257 -17.00 -23.31 22.30
C VAL A 257 -18.32 -23.85 22.83
N LYS A 258 -19.23 -22.96 23.24
CA LYS A 258 -20.52 -23.30 23.85
C LYS A 258 -21.67 -23.02 22.87
N PRO A 259 -22.47 -24.03 22.47
CA PRO A 259 -23.60 -23.84 21.57
C PRO A 259 -24.81 -23.24 22.30
N GLY A 260 -25.74 -22.67 21.53
CA GLY A 260 -27.02 -22.19 22.06
C GLY A 260 -26.88 -21.00 23.01
N MET A 261 -25.87 -20.16 22.81
CA MET A 261 -25.58 -18.99 23.64
C MET A 261 -26.16 -17.72 23.03
N SER A 262 -26.49 -16.76 23.88
CA SER A 262 -26.90 -15.40 23.50
C SER A 262 -26.07 -14.35 24.22
N VAL A 263 -25.81 -13.25 23.54
CA VAL A 263 -25.09 -12.07 24.05
C VAL A 263 -25.98 -10.85 23.92
N LEU A 264 -26.22 -10.16 25.03
CA LEU A 264 -26.92 -8.87 25.08
C LEU A 264 -25.90 -7.75 25.21
N VAL A 265 -25.95 -6.82 24.26
CA VAL A 265 -25.15 -5.60 24.20
C VAL A 265 -26.07 -4.40 24.45
N ARG A 266 -25.63 -3.48 25.31
CA ARG A 266 -26.29 -2.20 25.57
C ARG A 266 -25.26 -1.09 25.41
N GLY A 267 -25.50 -0.20 24.45
CA GLY A 267 -24.51 0.82 24.08
C GLY A 267 -23.21 0.15 23.62
N ASP A 268 -22.12 0.45 24.31
CA ASP A 268 -20.76 -0.02 24.06
C ASP A 268 -20.38 -1.28 24.87
N ARG A 269 -21.30 -1.87 25.65
CA ARG A 269 -20.98 -2.94 26.61
C ARG A 269 -21.80 -4.20 26.42
N VAL A 270 -21.12 -5.33 26.54
CA VAL A 270 -21.77 -6.62 26.80
C VAL A 270 -22.27 -6.62 28.24
N VAL A 271 -23.59 -6.70 28.43
CA VAL A 271 -24.22 -6.66 29.77
C VAL A 271 -24.70 -8.04 30.23
N ARG A 272 -24.87 -9.00 29.31
CA ARG A 272 -25.23 -10.38 29.67
C ARG A 272 -24.81 -11.38 28.61
N VAL A 273 -24.29 -12.52 29.07
CA VAL A 273 -24.04 -13.73 28.28
C VAL A 273 -24.76 -14.88 28.96
N ALA A 274 -25.60 -15.62 28.24
CA ALA A 274 -26.41 -16.69 28.81
C ALA A 274 -26.79 -17.74 27.75
N LEU A 275 -27.38 -18.86 28.18
CA LEU A 275 -28.09 -19.74 27.26
C LEU A 275 -29.22 -18.95 26.56
N ASP A 276 -29.47 -19.25 25.29
CA ASP A 276 -30.50 -18.62 24.48
C ASP A 276 -31.89 -18.74 25.12
N ALA A 277 -32.18 -19.90 25.73
CA ALA A 277 -33.42 -20.13 26.47
C ALA A 277 -33.60 -19.22 27.70
N ASP A 278 -32.50 -18.74 28.28
CA ASP A 278 -32.51 -17.86 29.45
C ASP A 278 -32.42 -16.37 29.09
N MET A 279 -32.23 -16.07 27.80
CA MET A 279 -32.19 -14.71 27.28
C MET A 279 -33.63 -14.20 27.08
N LYS A 280 -33.94 -13.07 27.72
CA LYS A 280 -35.24 -12.39 27.61
C LYS A 280 -34.99 -10.98 27.07
N PRO A 281 -34.89 -10.80 25.74
CA PRO A 281 -34.76 -9.48 25.13
C PRO A 281 -35.96 -8.60 25.48
N SER A 282 -35.74 -7.29 25.60
CA SER A 282 -36.86 -6.34 25.65
C SER A 282 -37.57 -6.31 24.29
N ALA A 283 -38.83 -5.84 24.28
CA ALA A 283 -39.64 -5.83 23.05
C ALA A 283 -39.06 -4.93 21.94
N ASP A 284 -38.25 -3.95 22.31
CA ASP A 284 -37.55 -3.00 21.46
C ASP A 284 -36.10 -3.43 21.12
N ALA A 285 -35.64 -4.57 21.65
CA ALA A 285 -34.31 -5.07 21.35
C ALA A 285 -34.18 -5.47 19.88
N GLU A 286 -33.08 -5.05 19.27
CA GLU A 286 -32.68 -5.52 17.95
C GLU A 286 -32.12 -6.94 18.08
N ILE A 287 -32.57 -7.85 17.21
CA ILE A 287 -32.19 -9.28 17.29
C ILE A 287 -31.39 -9.65 16.05
N ILE A 288 -30.21 -10.22 16.27
CA ILE A 288 -29.41 -10.94 15.27
C ILE A 288 -29.44 -12.43 15.63
N ASP A 289 -30.10 -13.25 14.82
CA ASP A 289 -30.01 -14.71 14.96
C ASP A 289 -28.72 -15.21 14.28
N ALA A 290 -27.80 -15.74 15.09
CA ALA A 290 -26.54 -16.26 14.59
C ALA A 290 -26.71 -17.62 13.88
N HIS A 291 -27.86 -18.30 13.99
CA HIS A 291 -28.11 -19.60 13.37
C HIS A 291 -26.99 -20.63 13.63
N ALA A 292 -26.55 -20.76 14.88
CA ALA A 292 -25.43 -21.58 15.32
C ALA A 292 -24.07 -21.25 14.67
N ARG A 293 -23.92 -20.05 14.08
CA ARG A 293 -22.61 -19.52 13.66
C ARG A 293 -21.73 -19.25 14.87
N PHE A 294 -20.43 -19.16 14.60
CA PHE A 294 -19.42 -18.86 15.61
C PHE A 294 -19.53 -17.39 16.03
N LEU A 295 -19.46 -17.13 17.33
CA LEU A 295 -19.39 -15.79 17.90
C LEU A 295 -18.14 -15.72 18.78
N MET A 296 -17.29 -14.73 18.53
CA MET A 296 -16.03 -14.50 19.23
C MET A 296 -15.83 -13.01 19.48
N PRO A 297 -14.93 -12.63 20.41
CA PRO A 297 -14.45 -11.25 20.48
C PRO A 297 -13.93 -10.78 19.12
N GLY A 298 -14.09 -9.50 18.81
CA GLY A 298 -13.53 -8.92 17.60
C GLY A 298 -12.00 -9.02 17.59
N LEU A 299 -11.44 -9.16 16.40
CA LEU A 299 -10.00 -9.33 16.21
C LEU A 299 -9.24 -8.02 16.48
N TRP A 300 -7.98 -8.17 16.86
CA TRP A 300 -7.05 -7.08 17.11
C TRP A 300 -5.94 -7.12 16.05
N ASP A 301 -5.80 -6.05 15.28
CA ASP A 301 -4.61 -5.85 14.45
C ASP A 301 -3.58 -5.01 15.22
N ASN A 302 -2.49 -5.64 15.64
CA ASN A 302 -1.49 -5.01 16.48
C ASN A 302 -0.47 -4.17 15.70
N HIS A 303 -0.48 -4.17 14.37
CA HIS A 303 0.51 -3.46 13.58
C HIS A 303 -0.08 -2.77 12.35
N GLN A 304 -0.83 -1.69 12.56
CA GLN A 304 -1.50 -1.01 11.47
C GLN A 304 -0.81 0.29 11.04
N HIS A 305 -0.79 0.52 9.74
CA HIS A 305 -0.46 1.79 9.11
C HIS A 305 -1.69 2.31 8.36
N PHE A 306 -2.61 2.92 9.10
CA PHE A 306 -3.87 3.41 8.55
C PHE A 306 -3.69 4.38 7.38
N SER A 307 -4.42 4.12 6.30
CA SER A 307 -4.84 5.08 5.28
C SER A 307 -6.37 5.25 5.36
N ASP A 308 -6.99 5.83 4.34
CA ASP A 308 -8.42 6.20 4.37
C ASP A 308 -9.40 5.02 4.25
N VAL A 309 -8.92 3.80 4.00
CA VAL A 309 -9.78 2.62 3.76
C VAL A 309 -9.57 1.45 4.71
N GLU A 310 -8.41 1.38 5.39
CA GLU A 310 -8.02 0.23 6.21
C GLU A 310 -9.05 -0.02 7.29
N GLY A 311 -9.59 1.02 7.95
CA GLY A 311 -10.62 0.84 8.97
C GLY A 311 -11.90 0.15 8.47
N ALA A 312 -12.32 0.41 7.22
CA ALA A 312 -13.48 -0.27 6.64
C ALA A 312 -13.16 -1.72 6.26
N LEU A 313 -11.95 -1.98 5.77
CA LEU A 313 -11.47 -3.32 5.45
C LEU A 313 -11.24 -4.16 6.72
N ASP A 314 -10.76 -3.55 7.81
CA ASP A 314 -10.60 -4.15 9.13
C ASP A 314 -11.96 -4.69 9.61
N LEU A 315 -12.99 -3.83 9.60
CA LEU A 315 -14.35 -4.23 9.99
C LEU A 315 -14.91 -5.34 9.09
N ALA A 316 -14.67 -5.28 7.78
CA ALA A 316 -15.09 -6.32 6.84
C ALA A 316 -14.43 -7.69 7.12
N ASN A 317 -13.25 -7.69 7.75
CA ASN A 317 -12.50 -8.89 8.14
C ASN A 317 -12.67 -9.25 9.63
N GLY A 318 -13.55 -8.55 10.37
CA GLY A 318 -13.82 -8.83 11.78
C GLY A 318 -12.80 -8.24 12.76
N VAL A 319 -11.90 -7.37 12.29
CA VAL A 319 -11.01 -6.57 13.13
C VAL A 319 -11.79 -5.37 13.65
N THR A 320 -11.89 -5.25 14.98
CA THR A 320 -12.65 -4.19 15.65
C THR A 320 -11.78 -3.32 16.53
N SER A 321 -10.48 -3.61 16.59
CA SER A 321 -9.49 -2.88 17.36
C SER A 321 -8.18 -2.97 16.61
N SER A 322 -7.48 -1.85 16.50
CA SER A 322 -6.14 -1.87 15.91
C SER A 322 -5.21 -0.91 16.63
N ARG A 323 -3.92 -1.21 16.59
CA ARG A 323 -2.85 -0.35 17.09
C ARG A 323 -2.23 0.38 15.92
N ASP A 324 -2.40 1.69 15.91
CA ASP A 324 -1.70 2.56 14.95
C ASP A 324 -0.21 2.53 15.25
N MET A 325 0.63 2.21 14.27
CA MET A 325 2.08 2.07 14.45
C MET A 325 2.85 3.22 13.80
N ALA A 326 2.60 4.46 14.27
CA ALA A 326 3.28 5.68 13.88
C ALA A 326 2.75 6.40 12.63
N ASN A 327 1.42 6.64 12.56
CA ASN A 327 0.88 7.53 11.55
C ASN A 327 1.22 9.02 11.81
N ASP A 328 0.97 9.83 10.78
CA ASP A 328 0.95 11.29 10.93
C ASP A 328 -0.14 11.70 11.93
N THR A 329 0.26 12.45 12.96
CA THR A 329 -0.61 12.76 14.11
C THR A 329 -1.83 13.58 13.70
N ASP A 330 -1.66 14.59 12.84
CA ASP A 330 -2.74 15.48 12.43
C ASP A 330 -3.76 14.78 11.51
N ASN A 331 -3.28 14.10 10.48
CA ASN A 331 -4.17 13.45 9.51
C ASN A 331 -4.86 12.23 10.11
N PHE A 332 -4.19 11.49 11.00
CA PHE A 332 -4.80 10.36 11.70
C PHE A 332 -5.97 10.82 12.57
N LEU A 333 -5.81 11.88 13.37
CA LEU A 333 -6.89 12.40 14.22
C LEU A 333 -8.09 12.88 13.40
N LYS A 334 -7.85 13.57 12.27
CA LYS A 334 -8.90 13.96 11.34
C LYS A 334 -9.62 12.76 10.73
N ARG A 335 -8.94 11.61 10.57
CA ARG A 335 -9.54 10.37 10.08
C ARG A 335 -10.40 9.70 11.15
N VAL A 336 -9.90 9.57 12.38
CA VAL A 336 -10.65 8.99 13.50
C VAL A 336 -11.95 9.76 13.72
N ALA A 337 -11.91 11.09 13.65
CA ALA A 337 -13.09 11.94 13.79
C ALA A 337 -14.19 11.70 12.74
N ARG A 338 -13.91 10.99 11.63
CA ARG A 338 -14.92 10.64 10.61
C ARG A 338 -15.73 9.38 10.93
N PHE A 339 -15.29 8.57 11.88
CA PHE A 339 -15.91 7.27 12.19
C PHE A 339 -16.62 7.24 13.55
N ASP A 340 -16.99 8.40 14.11
CA ASP A 340 -17.73 8.56 15.38
C ASP A 340 -17.22 7.64 16.52
N ASP A 341 -16.04 7.96 17.05
CA ASP A 341 -15.46 7.38 18.27
C ASP A 341 -15.06 5.90 18.19
N ALA A 342 -14.24 5.58 17.19
CA ALA A 342 -13.60 4.27 17.07
C ALA A 342 -12.50 4.06 18.13
N HIS A 343 -12.49 2.86 18.74
CA HIS A 343 -11.55 2.47 19.80
C HIS A 343 -10.18 2.10 19.22
N PHE A 344 -9.29 3.08 19.12
CA PHE A 344 -7.91 2.88 18.63
C PHE A 344 -6.88 3.11 19.75
N SER A 345 -5.91 2.22 19.86
CA SER A 345 -4.71 2.48 20.65
C SER A 345 -3.71 3.27 19.80
N ARG A 346 -3.28 4.44 20.28
CA ARG A 346 -2.39 5.35 19.57
C ARG A 346 -0.94 5.07 19.95
N THR A 347 -0.07 4.84 18.97
CA THR A 347 1.38 4.84 19.18
C THR A 347 2.04 5.99 18.43
N CYS A 348 3.12 6.52 18.99
CA CYS A 348 3.77 7.69 18.46
C CYS A 348 4.57 7.37 17.18
N LYS A 349 5.00 8.40 16.45
CA LYS A 349 6.00 8.28 15.38
C LYS A 349 7.33 8.89 15.79
N PHE A 350 8.36 8.05 16.01
CA PHE A 350 9.76 8.50 16.07
C PHE A 350 10.52 8.03 14.83
N ALA A 351 10.40 8.80 13.74
CA ALA A 351 11.22 8.68 12.53
C ALA A 351 11.82 10.05 12.19
N SER A 352 13.09 10.07 11.74
CA SER A 352 14.00 11.23 11.60
C SER A 352 13.43 12.63 11.23
N PRO A 353 14.14 13.73 11.60
CA PRO A 353 15.45 13.76 12.26
C PRO A 353 15.34 14.24 13.72
N ILE A 354 15.42 13.30 14.66
CA ILE A 354 15.76 13.63 16.05
C ILE A 354 17.26 13.43 16.18
N ASP A 355 17.97 14.55 16.25
CA ASP A 355 19.43 14.54 16.23
C ASP A 355 20.06 14.72 17.62
N THR A 356 19.28 15.18 18.61
CA THR A 356 19.76 15.51 19.96
C THR A 356 18.91 14.88 21.05
N ALA A 357 19.51 14.74 22.23
CA ALA A 357 18.83 14.24 23.43
C ALA A 357 17.68 15.16 23.86
N GLU A 358 17.88 16.47 23.76
CA GLU A 358 16.87 17.47 24.14
C GLU A 358 15.63 17.37 23.26
N GLN A 359 15.80 17.22 21.94
CA GLN A 359 14.68 17.04 21.02
C GLN A 359 13.95 15.72 21.31
N ALA A 360 14.69 14.64 21.55
CA ALA A 360 14.11 13.34 21.88
C ALA A 360 13.23 13.42 23.13
N ILE A 361 13.68 14.10 24.18
CA ILE A 361 12.92 14.31 25.43
C ILE A 361 11.66 15.14 25.17
N GLN A 362 11.78 16.24 24.42
CA GLN A 362 10.64 17.11 24.07
C GLN A 362 9.57 16.36 23.29
N ASP A 363 9.98 15.52 22.35
CA ASP A 363 9.05 14.72 21.55
C ASP A 363 8.34 13.67 22.42
N VAL A 364 9.07 12.99 23.32
CA VAL A 364 8.45 12.04 24.28
C VAL A 364 7.43 12.75 25.16
N ASP A 365 7.78 13.92 25.71
CA ASP A 365 6.88 14.73 26.54
C ASP A 365 5.62 15.11 25.78
N TRP A 366 5.76 15.57 24.54
CA TRP A 366 4.63 15.90 23.70
C TRP A 366 3.69 14.70 23.53
N TYR A 367 4.22 13.52 23.21
CA TYR A 367 3.37 12.34 23.06
C TYR A 367 2.70 11.90 24.37
N ALA A 368 3.41 11.98 25.50
CA ALA A 368 2.85 11.71 26.83
C ALA A 368 1.67 12.65 27.14
N ASP A 369 1.88 13.95 26.92
CA ASP A 369 0.87 15.00 27.16
C ASP A 369 -0.35 14.89 26.24
N HIS A 370 -0.24 14.20 25.10
CA HIS A 370 -1.33 13.99 24.13
C HIS A 370 -1.97 12.60 24.22
N GLY A 371 -1.71 11.86 25.31
CA GLY A 371 -2.42 10.61 25.64
C GLY A 371 -1.99 9.40 24.81
N TYR A 372 -0.79 9.43 24.21
CA TYR A 372 -0.19 8.24 23.61
C TYR A 372 0.24 7.27 24.71
N VAL A 373 0.29 5.99 24.39
CA VAL A 373 0.62 4.93 25.37
C VAL A 373 1.98 4.27 25.11
N GLN A 374 2.62 4.60 23.99
CA GLN A 374 3.82 3.92 23.51
C GLN A 374 4.61 4.80 22.54
N ILE A 375 5.93 4.71 22.64
CA ILE A 375 6.90 5.31 21.73
C ILE A 375 7.37 4.28 20.68
N LYS A 376 7.32 4.60 19.38
CA LYS A 376 7.83 3.72 18.29
C LYS A 376 9.11 4.28 17.66
N ILE A 377 10.24 3.65 17.92
CA ILE A 377 11.56 3.93 17.37
C ILE A 377 11.71 3.33 15.96
N TYR A 378 12.39 4.04 15.06
CA TYR A 378 12.75 3.57 13.71
C TYR A 378 14.25 3.33 13.57
N SER A 379 14.63 2.57 12.53
CA SER A 379 16.03 2.22 12.20
C SER A 379 16.96 3.43 11.98
N SER A 380 16.43 4.64 11.83
CA SER A 380 17.22 5.87 11.62
C SER A 380 17.58 6.61 12.91
N VAL A 381 17.02 6.23 14.06
CA VAL A 381 17.39 6.80 15.37
C VAL A 381 18.83 6.40 15.70
N LYS A 382 19.61 7.30 16.30
CA LYS A 382 20.98 7.00 16.71
C LYS A 382 20.98 6.08 17.94
N PRO A 383 21.79 5.02 17.98
CA PRO A 383 21.84 4.07 19.12
C PRO A 383 21.95 4.74 20.49
N GLU A 384 22.74 5.81 20.60
CA GLU A 384 22.95 6.55 21.86
C GLU A 384 21.71 7.28 22.39
N LEU A 385 20.69 7.52 21.54
CA LEU A 385 19.45 8.17 21.95
C LEU A 385 18.43 7.19 22.52
N VAL A 386 18.57 5.88 22.25
CA VAL A 386 17.63 4.85 22.72
C VAL A 386 17.43 4.87 24.24
N PRO A 387 18.50 4.77 25.08
CA PRO A 387 18.31 4.79 26.53
C PRO A 387 17.71 6.10 27.05
N ILE A 388 18.03 7.24 26.42
CA ILE A 388 17.47 8.54 26.78
C ILE A 388 15.96 8.58 26.51
N ILE A 389 15.54 8.08 25.34
CA ILE A 389 14.13 7.96 24.95
C ILE A 389 13.40 7.01 25.92
N ALA A 390 13.99 5.85 26.22
CA ALA A 390 13.41 4.86 27.10
C ALA A 390 13.22 5.37 28.52
N ASP A 391 14.27 5.93 29.14
CA ASP A 391 14.19 6.51 30.48
C ASP A 391 13.11 7.57 30.58
N ARG A 392 13.00 8.46 29.57
CA ARG A 392 11.98 9.51 29.55
C ARG A 392 10.58 8.94 29.33
N ALA A 393 10.42 7.97 28.45
CA ALA A 393 9.15 7.30 28.18
C ALA A 393 8.63 6.57 29.43
N HIS A 394 9.49 5.79 30.08
CA HIS A 394 9.15 5.06 31.30
C HIS A 394 8.82 6.00 32.47
N ALA A 395 9.47 7.17 32.57
CA ALA A 395 9.12 8.19 33.56
C ALA A 395 7.68 8.73 33.41
N HIS A 396 7.12 8.64 32.20
CA HIS A 396 5.72 8.97 31.90
C HIS A 396 4.79 7.74 31.85
N GLY A 397 5.31 6.55 32.16
CA GLY A 397 4.55 5.28 32.09
C GLY A 397 4.29 4.80 30.66
N LEU A 398 4.99 5.35 29.67
CA LEU A 398 4.93 4.92 28.26
C LEU A 398 5.84 3.71 28.03
N ARG A 399 5.46 2.82 27.12
CA ARG A 399 6.33 1.74 26.63
C ARG A 399 7.19 2.21 25.45
N VAL A 400 8.35 1.60 25.23
CA VAL A 400 9.18 1.80 24.04
C VAL A 400 9.14 0.55 23.16
N SER A 401 8.90 0.78 21.87
CA SER A 401 8.80 -0.26 20.86
C SER A 401 9.49 0.18 19.58
N GLY A 402 9.67 -0.72 18.62
CA GLY A 402 9.90 -0.29 17.25
C GLY A 402 10.83 -1.20 16.47
N HIS A 403 11.41 -0.63 15.43
CA HIS A 403 12.52 -1.23 14.72
C HIS A 403 13.78 -1.09 15.57
N VAL A 404 14.66 -2.09 15.51
CA VAL A 404 16.01 -1.94 16.06
C VAL A 404 16.77 -0.89 15.22
N PRO A 405 17.36 0.14 15.84
CA PRO A 405 18.22 1.11 15.18
C PRO A 405 19.34 0.46 14.35
N ALA A 406 19.72 1.09 13.23
CA ALA A 406 20.95 0.71 12.56
C ALA A 406 22.14 0.90 13.50
N PHE A 407 23.14 0.04 13.35
CA PHE A 407 24.35 -0.03 14.19
C PHE A 407 24.11 -0.46 15.65
N MET A 408 22.99 -1.14 15.91
CA MET A 408 22.62 -1.70 17.21
C MET A 408 22.04 -3.11 17.01
N SER A 409 22.32 -4.06 17.91
CA SER A 409 21.68 -5.37 17.92
C SER A 409 20.33 -5.34 18.67
N ALA A 410 19.47 -6.34 18.45
CA ALA A 410 18.21 -6.44 19.20
C ALA A 410 18.45 -6.58 20.71
N ARG A 411 19.49 -7.31 21.11
CA ARG A 411 19.93 -7.38 22.52
C ARG A 411 20.25 -5.99 23.08
N GLN A 412 21.06 -5.20 22.36
CA GLN A 412 21.42 -3.85 22.79
C GLN A 412 20.20 -2.91 22.85
N PHE A 413 19.22 -3.12 21.97
CA PHE A 413 17.98 -2.34 21.97
C PHE A 413 17.14 -2.61 23.22
N VAL A 414 17.01 -3.87 23.63
CA VAL A 414 16.32 -4.27 24.87
C VAL A 414 17.10 -3.82 26.11
N GLU A 415 18.43 -3.98 26.13
CA GLU A 415 19.30 -3.46 27.20
C GLU A 415 19.20 -1.92 27.30
N GLY A 416 18.94 -1.24 26.17
CA GLY A 416 18.67 0.19 26.10
C GLY A 416 17.26 0.59 26.53
N GLY A 417 16.43 -0.33 27.02
CA GLY A 417 15.11 -0.04 27.60
C GLY A 417 13.91 -0.26 26.66
N ALA A 418 14.08 -0.93 25.52
CA ALA A 418 12.94 -1.30 24.68
C ALA A 418 12.09 -2.40 25.32
N ASP A 419 10.77 -2.18 25.37
CA ASP A 419 9.77 -3.13 25.88
C ASP A 419 9.24 -4.08 24.80
N GLU A 420 9.41 -3.72 23.53
CA GLU A 420 8.84 -4.46 22.41
C GLU A 420 9.65 -4.34 21.12
N ILE A 421 9.83 -5.46 20.41
CA ILE A 421 10.48 -5.49 19.09
C ILE A 421 9.43 -5.73 18.02
N GLN A 422 9.44 -4.87 17.01
CA GLN A 422 8.59 -4.99 15.83
C GLN A 422 9.35 -5.74 14.73
N HIS A 423 8.64 -6.63 14.04
CA HIS A 423 9.11 -7.43 12.93
C HIS A 423 10.13 -8.51 13.32
N LEU A 424 9.79 -9.77 13.03
CA LEU A 424 10.65 -10.92 13.30
C LEU A 424 12.02 -10.81 12.62
N ASN A 425 12.10 -10.09 11.49
CA ASN A 425 13.36 -9.79 10.80
C ASN A 425 14.41 -9.11 11.71
N PHE A 426 14.02 -8.31 12.71
CA PHE A 426 14.98 -7.72 13.64
C PHE A 426 15.47 -8.69 14.73
N ILE A 427 14.72 -9.75 15.00
CA ILE A 427 15.16 -10.86 15.84
C ILE A 427 16.28 -11.63 15.12
N GLU A 428 16.07 -11.97 13.84
CA GLU A 428 17.10 -12.65 13.04
C GLU A 428 18.37 -11.82 12.88
N LEU A 429 18.23 -10.51 12.63
CA LEU A 429 19.38 -9.61 12.49
C LEU A 429 20.25 -9.52 13.75
N ASN A 430 19.73 -9.90 14.93
CA ASN A 430 20.53 -9.99 16.15
C ASN A 430 21.71 -10.95 16.00
N PHE A 431 21.49 -12.10 15.36
CA PHE A 431 22.50 -13.13 15.17
C PHE A 431 23.46 -12.81 14.02
N LEU A 432 23.09 -11.86 13.16
CA LEU A 432 23.91 -11.36 12.06
C LEU A 432 24.70 -10.10 12.44
N PHE A 433 24.59 -9.61 13.67
CA PHE A 433 25.36 -8.46 14.16
C PHE A 433 26.74 -8.92 14.68
N PRO A 434 27.85 -8.21 14.39
CA PRO A 434 27.96 -6.89 13.73
C PRO A 434 28.15 -6.95 12.21
N GLU A 435 28.05 -8.11 11.56
CA GLU A 435 28.25 -8.26 10.11
C GLU A 435 27.22 -7.43 9.32
N VAL A 436 25.96 -7.46 9.76
CA VAL A 436 24.85 -6.66 9.22
C VAL A 436 24.49 -5.54 10.21
N LYS A 437 25.31 -4.49 10.22
CA LYS A 437 25.08 -3.31 11.08
C LYS A 437 24.21 -2.22 10.43
N GLU A 438 24.25 -2.08 9.11
CA GLU A 438 23.46 -1.08 8.39
C GLU A 438 22.12 -1.69 7.95
N THR A 439 21.06 -1.49 8.73
CA THR A 439 19.74 -2.10 8.51
C THR A 439 18.77 -1.18 7.76
N ARG A 440 19.24 -0.07 7.17
CA ARG A 440 18.40 0.84 6.38
C ARG A 440 18.35 0.48 4.90
N ASN A 441 19.17 -0.46 4.45
CA ASN A 441 19.25 -0.90 3.05
C ASN A 441 18.65 -2.31 2.85
N ARG A 442 18.73 -2.86 1.64
CA ARG A 442 18.17 -4.17 1.28
C ARG A 442 18.87 -5.37 1.94
N ASP A 443 20.12 -5.21 2.38
CA ASP A 443 20.91 -6.31 2.94
C ASP A 443 20.23 -6.90 4.18
N ARG A 444 19.45 -6.08 4.91
CA ARG A 444 18.68 -6.55 6.07
C ARG A 444 17.71 -7.69 5.77
N PHE A 445 17.28 -7.83 4.52
CA PHE A 445 16.38 -8.89 4.07
C PHE A 445 17.15 -9.98 3.36
N ILE A 446 18.08 -9.60 2.48
CA ILE A 446 18.90 -10.55 1.71
C ILE A 446 19.72 -11.45 2.66
N LYS A 447 20.33 -10.86 3.69
CA LYS A 447 21.16 -11.60 4.65
C LYS A 447 20.35 -12.51 5.55
N VAL A 448 19.14 -12.09 5.93
CA VAL A 448 18.20 -12.95 6.65
C VAL A 448 17.78 -14.13 5.76
N ALA A 449 17.42 -13.88 4.50
CA ALA A 449 17.10 -14.95 3.55
C ALA A 449 18.26 -15.94 3.32
N GLU A 450 19.52 -15.47 3.39
CA GLU A 450 20.70 -16.33 3.24
C GLU A 450 21.00 -17.19 4.47
N HIS A 451 20.69 -16.70 5.68
CA HIS A 451 21.27 -17.22 6.92
C HIS A 451 20.26 -17.59 8.02
N ALA A 452 18.97 -17.23 7.93
CA ALA A 452 17.99 -17.50 9.01
C ALA A 452 17.93 -19.00 9.40
N ARG A 453 18.08 -19.90 8.43
CA ARG A 453 18.16 -21.36 8.68
C ARG A 453 19.32 -21.81 9.56
N GLU A 454 20.33 -20.97 9.75
CA GLU A 454 21.47 -21.24 10.64
C GLU A 454 21.10 -20.98 12.11
N PHE A 455 20.04 -20.19 12.36
CA PHE A 455 19.59 -19.67 13.65
C PHE A 455 18.17 -20.13 14.01
N THR A 456 17.88 -21.41 13.84
CA THR A 456 16.58 -22.00 14.23
C THR A 456 16.35 -21.95 15.76
N PRO A 457 15.10 -21.93 16.26
CA PRO A 457 14.77 -21.86 17.69
C PRO A 457 15.34 -22.99 18.57
N ASP A 458 15.83 -24.09 17.99
CA ASP A 458 16.49 -25.18 18.72
C ASP A 458 17.97 -24.91 19.01
N LYS A 459 18.59 -23.94 18.35
CA LYS A 459 20.00 -23.58 18.55
C LYS A 459 20.25 -23.01 19.94
N PRO A 460 21.37 -23.38 20.61
CA PRO A 460 21.69 -22.88 21.94
C PRO A 460 21.68 -21.34 22.07
N GLU A 461 22.28 -20.65 21.10
CA GLU A 461 22.37 -19.19 21.05
C GLU A 461 21.00 -18.50 20.88
N VAL A 462 20.09 -19.12 20.12
CA VAL A 462 18.73 -18.60 19.92
C VAL A 462 17.89 -18.83 21.17
N ARG A 463 18.01 -20.02 21.80
CA ARG A 463 17.35 -20.32 23.07
C ARG A 463 17.80 -19.39 24.20
N GLU A 464 19.09 -19.08 24.25
CA GLU A 464 19.63 -18.09 25.19
C GLU A 464 19.00 -16.72 24.96
N PHE A 465 18.92 -16.27 23.70
CA PHE A 465 18.31 -14.98 23.38
C PHE A 465 16.81 -14.94 23.70
N ILE A 466 16.06 -16.02 23.43
CA ILE A 466 14.64 -16.14 23.81
C ILE A 466 14.48 -16.04 25.33
N GLU A 467 15.34 -16.70 26.11
CA GLU A 467 15.30 -16.61 27.57
C GLU A 467 15.68 -15.20 28.06
N PHE A 468 16.64 -14.54 27.41
CA PHE A 468 16.95 -13.13 27.66
C PHE A 468 15.72 -12.23 27.43
N LEU A 469 15.03 -12.35 26.28
CA LEU A 469 13.81 -11.59 26.00
C LEU A 469 12.73 -11.84 27.05
N LYS A 470 12.57 -13.09 27.49
CA LYS A 470 11.62 -13.47 28.55
C LYS A 470 11.97 -12.86 29.90
N GLN A 471 13.26 -12.85 30.28
CA GLN A 471 13.74 -12.23 31.52
C GLN A 471 13.50 -10.72 31.53
N HIS A 472 13.63 -10.08 30.37
CA HIS A 472 13.32 -8.66 30.17
C HIS A 472 11.84 -8.38 29.91
N GLN A 473 10.98 -9.41 29.92
CA GLN A 473 9.55 -9.30 29.60
C GLN A 473 9.27 -8.61 28.25
N THR A 474 10.18 -8.75 27.29
CA THR A 474 10.08 -8.11 25.97
C THR A 474 8.95 -8.74 25.16
N VAL A 475 8.06 -7.91 24.63
CA VAL A 475 6.99 -8.32 23.72
C VAL A 475 7.53 -8.42 22.30
N LEU A 476 7.05 -9.42 21.55
CA LEU A 476 7.36 -9.57 20.12
C LEU A 476 6.10 -9.31 19.29
N ASP A 477 6.12 -8.26 18.49
CA ASP A 477 5.19 -8.08 17.39
C ASP A 477 5.86 -8.58 16.11
N SER A 478 5.66 -9.86 15.81
CA SER A 478 6.44 -10.56 14.79
C SER A 478 6.10 -10.16 13.36
N THR A 479 4.89 -9.64 13.13
CA THR A 479 4.35 -9.30 11.80
C THR A 479 4.68 -10.33 10.71
N VAL A 480 4.63 -11.63 11.02
CA VAL A 480 5.18 -12.69 10.15
C VAL A 480 4.60 -12.71 8.74
N SER A 481 3.34 -12.28 8.58
CA SER A 481 2.64 -12.26 7.29
C SER A 481 3.33 -11.40 6.23
N ILE A 482 4.05 -10.33 6.61
CA ILE A 482 4.74 -9.46 5.64
C ILE A 482 6.05 -10.10 5.13
N PHE A 483 6.55 -11.12 5.81
CA PHE A 483 7.80 -11.80 5.47
C PHE A 483 7.61 -13.09 4.69
N GLU A 484 6.48 -13.76 4.87
CA GLU A 484 6.19 -15.03 4.19
C GLU A 484 6.25 -14.90 2.67
N GLY A 485 5.60 -13.87 2.11
CA GLY A 485 5.67 -13.55 0.68
C GLY A 485 7.03 -12.99 0.22
N LEU A 486 7.81 -12.39 1.13
CA LEU A 486 9.14 -11.86 0.79
C LEU A 486 10.17 -12.99 0.63
N PHE A 487 10.07 -14.03 1.45
CA PHE A 487 11.01 -15.15 1.52
C PHE A 487 10.52 -16.44 0.84
N CYS A 488 9.33 -16.46 0.23
CA CYS A 488 8.79 -17.66 -0.44
C CYS A 488 9.66 -18.16 -1.61
N GLY A 489 10.50 -17.30 -2.20
CA GLY A 489 11.45 -17.64 -3.25
C GLY A 489 10.86 -17.92 -4.64
N ASP A 490 9.53 -17.98 -4.77
CA ASP A 490 8.83 -18.13 -6.05
C ASP A 490 7.77 -17.04 -6.23
N PRO A 491 8.01 -16.02 -7.09
CA PRO A 491 7.06 -14.95 -7.34
C PRO A 491 5.80 -15.42 -8.10
N ALA A 492 5.75 -16.66 -8.61
CA ALA A 492 4.55 -17.20 -9.26
C ALA A 492 3.62 -17.92 -8.27
N VAL A 493 4.04 -18.11 -7.02
CA VAL A 493 3.30 -18.89 -6.02
C VAL A 493 2.60 -17.96 -5.04
N VAL A 494 1.31 -18.22 -4.83
CA VAL A 494 0.52 -17.55 -3.80
C VAL A 494 1.04 -17.95 -2.42
N THR A 495 1.18 -16.98 -1.53
CA THR A 495 1.52 -17.22 -0.11
C THR A 495 0.65 -18.31 0.50
N PRO A 496 1.24 -19.30 1.20
CA PRO A 496 0.49 -20.36 1.85
C PRO A 496 -0.69 -19.86 2.69
N GLY A 497 -1.84 -20.52 2.56
CA GLY A 497 -3.07 -20.15 3.27
C GLY A 497 -3.92 -19.08 2.58
N LEU A 498 -3.39 -18.37 1.57
CA LEU A 498 -4.14 -17.39 0.79
C LEU A 498 -4.66 -17.92 -0.55
N GLU A 499 -4.42 -19.18 -0.89
CA GLU A 499 -4.71 -19.77 -2.22
C GLU A 499 -6.20 -19.75 -2.58
N VAL A 500 -7.08 -19.80 -1.58
CA VAL A 500 -8.54 -19.74 -1.77
C VAL A 500 -9.05 -18.29 -1.85
N ILE A 501 -8.28 -17.34 -1.33
CA ILE A 501 -8.65 -15.93 -1.22
C ILE A 501 -8.14 -15.15 -2.43
N VAL A 502 -6.87 -15.30 -2.79
CA VAL A 502 -6.22 -14.55 -3.88
C VAL A 502 -6.97 -14.64 -5.21
N PRO A 503 -7.53 -15.80 -5.65
CA PRO A 503 -8.28 -15.87 -6.90
C PRO A 503 -9.52 -14.96 -6.94
N ARG A 504 -10.03 -14.51 -5.78
CA ARG A 504 -11.19 -13.61 -5.67
C ARG A 504 -10.82 -12.13 -5.81
N PHE A 505 -9.54 -11.80 -5.76
CA PHE A 505 -9.09 -10.42 -5.87
C PHE A 505 -8.99 -9.94 -7.32
N PRO A 506 -9.13 -8.62 -7.56
CA PRO A 506 -8.85 -8.03 -8.86
C PRO A 506 -7.45 -8.44 -9.37
N PRO A 507 -7.25 -8.63 -10.69
CA PRO A 507 -5.97 -9.05 -11.23
C PRO A 507 -4.78 -8.24 -10.76
N GLN A 508 -4.93 -6.91 -10.59
CA GLN A 508 -3.83 -6.07 -10.12
C GLN A 508 -3.41 -6.36 -8.69
N ILE A 509 -4.37 -6.61 -7.80
CA ILE A 509 -4.07 -6.98 -6.41
C ILE A 509 -3.33 -8.32 -6.38
N ARG A 510 -3.76 -9.30 -7.18
CA ARG A 510 -3.06 -10.60 -7.29
C ARG A 510 -1.62 -10.43 -7.77
N ARG A 511 -1.39 -9.61 -8.80
CA ARG A 511 -0.05 -9.34 -9.33
C ARG A 511 0.86 -8.65 -8.31
N VAL A 512 0.34 -7.68 -7.54
CA VAL A 512 1.09 -7.01 -6.46
C VAL A 512 1.52 -8.01 -5.39
N MET A 513 0.66 -8.97 -5.04
CA MET A 513 0.99 -10.04 -4.09
C MET A 513 2.12 -10.96 -4.59
N LEU A 514 2.36 -11.00 -5.90
CA LEU A 514 3.37 -11.84 -6.56
C LEU A 514 4.69 -11.10 -6.85
N SER A 515 4.68 -9.75 -6.86
CA SER A 515 5.86 -8.94 -7.21
C SER A 515 6.81 -8.63 -6.04
N GLY A 516 6.47 -9.03 -4.81
CA GLY A 516 7.22 -8.66 -3.60
C GLY A 516 8.38 -9.57 -3.21
N ALA A 517 8.50 -10.76 -3.81
CA ALA A 517 9.49 -11.75 -3.43
C ALA A 517 10.93 -11.32 -3.77
N LEU A 518 11.89 -11.68 -2.92
CA LEU A 518 13.31 -11.52 -3.23
C LEU A 518 13.69 -12.40 -4.43
N GLU A 519 14.52 -11.87 -5.33
CA GLU A 519 15.17 -12.68 -6.35
C GLU A 519 16.11 -13.67 -5.67
N VAL A 520 15.93 -14.95 -5.96
CA VAL A 520 16.73 -16.04 -5.40
C VAL A 520 17.99 -16.24 -6.25
N PRO A 521 19.19 -15.98 -5.72
CA PRO A 521 20.43 -16.22 -6.48
C PRO A 521 20.59 -17.71 -6.77
N LYS A 522 21.14 -18.03 -7.96
CA LYS A 522 21.42 -19.41 -8.36
C LYS A 522 22.30 -20.11 -7.31
N GLY A 523 21.88 -21.28 -6.84
CA GLY A 523 22.56 -22.06 -5.80
C GLY A 523 22.23 -21.66 -4.37
N LYS A 524 21.33 -20.69 -4.16
CA LYS A 524 20.83 -20.25 -2.84
C LYS A 524 19.36 -20.63 -2.59
N GLU A 525 18.76 -21.40 -3.48
CA GLU A 525 17.33 -21.74 -3.48
C GLU A 525 16.89 -22.40 -2.17
N VAL A 526 17.69 -23.34 -1.67
CA VAL A 526 17.41 -24.02 -0.40
C VAL A 526 17.45 -23.04 0.77
N ALA A 527 18.44 -22.16 0.83
CA ALA A 527 18.57 -21.21 1.93
C ALA A 527 17.37 -20.24 2.00
N TYR A 528 16.96 -19.72 0.85
CA TYR A 528 15.83 -18.79 0.76
C TYR A 528 14.51 -19.49 1.11
N HIS A 529 14.27 -20.69 0.58
CA HIS A 529 13.07 -21.47 0.88
C HIS A 529 12.99 -21.88 2.36
N GLU A 530 14.12 -22.16 3.01
CA GLU A 530 14.19 -22.50 4.43
C GLU A 530 14.19 -21.29 5.36
N ALA A 531 14.35 -20.06 4.83
CA ALA A 531 14.49 -18.87 5.65
C ALA A 531 13.24 -18.59 6.49
N PHE A 532 12.06 -18.53 5.88
CA PHE A 532 10.82 -18.25 6.63
C PHE A 532 10.45 -19.35 7.63
N PRO A 533 10.48 -20.66 7.28
CA PRO A 533 10.21 -21.73 8.25
C PRO A 533 11.22 -21.82 9.40
N ALA A 534 12.41 -21.24 9.25
CA ALA A 534 13.45 -21.27 10.28
C ALA A 534 13.27 -20.20 11.35
N MET A 535 12.62 -19.08 11.03
CA MET A 535 12.27 -18.00 11.97
C MET A 535 11.03 -18.37 12.79
#